data_AF-A0A831P6U7-F1
#
_entry.id   AF-A0A831P6U7-F1
#
_cell.length_a   1.000
_cell.length_b   1.000
_cell.length_c   1.000
_cell.angle_alpha   90.00
_cell.angle_beta   90.00
_cell.angle_gamma   90.00
#
_symmetry.space_group_name_H-M   'P 1'
#
loop_
_entity.id
_entity.type
_entity.pdbx_description
1 polymer ?
#
loop_
_entity_poly.entity_id
_entity_poly.type
_entity_poly.pdbx_seq_one_letter_code
_entity_poly.pdbx_strand_id
1 'polypeptide(L)'
;MGAIAPDVITINTEPFPDAHFAVFPERLVEFLIKVGCPEQVCRMCGKPYKKEYEKIDISNLVDWRYYGANEKGEYHGQAIKDCESAEAQNPSDVKRRILQGLRKGVVFKEYKPTCNCNASTEGGIVLDPFLGSGTTALVALKMGRRFIGIEINRSYCEMALKRIEPYLKQATLESFVRW
;
A
#
# COMPACT_ATOMS: atom_id res chain seq x y z
N MET A 1 -12.71 -16.03 -25.84
CA MET A 1 -11.43 -16.27 -25.14
C MET A 1 -11.11 -15.04 -24.30
N GLY A 2 -11.50 -15.04 -23.02
CA GLY A 2 -11.19 -13.97 -22.10
C GLY A 2 -9.79 -14.20 -21.53
N ALA A 3 -8.83 -13.36 -21.90
CA ALA A 3 -7.52 -13.38 -21.27
C ALA A 3 -7.70 -12.86 -19.84
N ILE A 4 -7.44 -13.72 -18.85
CA ILE A 4 -7.18 -13.29 -17.47
C ILE A 4 -5.93 -12.40 -17.56
N ALA A 5 -6.04 -11.12 -17.19
CA ALA A 5 -4.86 -10.27 -17.06
C ALA A 5 -3.90 -10.94 -16.08
N PRO A 6 -2.63 -11.16 -16.42
CA PRO A 6 -1.73 -11.90 -15.56
C PRO A 6 -1.50 -11.14 -14.25
N ASP A 7 -1.49 -11.86 -13.12
CA ASP A 7 -1.15 -11.36 -11.76
C ASP A 7 0.35 -10.99 -11.63
N VAL A 8 0.97 -10.50 -12.69
CA VAL A 8 2.41 -10.24 -12.78
C VAL A 8 2.67 -8.78 -12.45
N ILE A 9 3.46 -8.56 -11.40
CA ILE A 9 3.91 -7.22 -11.00
C ILE A 9 5.21 -6.92 -11.75
N THR A 10 5.21 -5.82 -12.51
CA THR A 10 6.42 -5.33 -13.21
C THR A 10 7.17 -4.37 -12.30
N ILE A 11 8.43 -4.71 -11.98
CA ILE A 11 9.31 -3.88 -11.15
C ILE A 11 10.66 -3.76 -11.88
N ASN A 12 11.09 -2.52 -12.11
CA ASN A 12 12.38 -2.24 -12.75
C ASN A 12 13.55 -2.57 -11.81
N THR A 13 14.70 -2.92 -12.37
CA THR A 13 15.94 -3.10 -11.61
C THR A 13 16.47 -1.75 -11.12
N GLU A 14 16.98 -1.72 -9.89
CA GLU A 14 17.61 -0.53 -9.29
C GLU A 14 19.13 -0.77 -9.18
N PRO A 15 19.98 0.19 -9.58
CA PRO A 15 21.43 0.04 -9.48
C PRO A 15 21.88 0.10 -8.01
N PHE A 16 22.80 -0.77 -7.64
CA PHE A 16 23.41 -0.79 -6.30
C PHE A 16 24.93 -0.62 -6.44
N PRO A 17 25.55 0.39 -5.78
CA PRO A 17 26.92 0.80 -6.05
C PRO A 17 28.00 -0.17 -5.52
N ASP A 18 27.67 -1.00 -4.53
CA ASP A 18 28.63 -1.99 -4.01
C ASP A 18 28.60 -3.28 -4.84
N ALA A 19 29.74 -3.97 -4.94
CA ALA A 19 29.92 -5.23 -5.67
C ALA A 19 29.10 -6.37 -5.04
N HIS A 20 27.84 -6.48 -5.42
CA HIS A 20 26.92 -7.48 -4.91
C HIS A 20 26.15 -8.15 -6.02
N PHE A 21 26.04 -9.46 -5.90
CA PHE A 21 25.18 -10.25 -6.73
C PHE A 21 23.75 -10.14 -6.20
N ALA A 22 22.87 -9.54 -7.01
CA ALA A 22 21.40 -9.59 -6.89
C ALA A 22 20.76 -8.90 -5.66
N VAL A 23 21.00 -7.59 -5.50
CA VAL A 23 20.16 -6.77 -4.59
C VAL A 23 18.79 -6.56 -5.22
N PHE A 24 17.72 -7.00 -4.52
CA PHE A 24 16.35 -6.74 -4.98
C PHE A 24 16.03 -5.23 -4.93
N PRO A 25 15.21 -4.70 -5.88
CA PRO A 25 14.70 -3.33 -5.83
C PRO A 25 13.90 -3.09 -4.55
N GLU A 26 14.01 -1.89 -3.96
CA GLU A 26 13.29 -1.57 -2.71
C GLU A 26 11.77 -1.69 -2.90
N ARG A 27 11.27 -1.29 -4.07
CA ARG A 27 9.85 -1.37 -4.43
C ARG A 27 9.26 -2.78 -4.32
N LEU A 28 10.06 -3.81 -4.62
CA LEU A 28 9.61 -5.21 -4.47
C LEU A 28 9.37 -5.53 -2.99
N VAL A 29 10.33 -5.19 -2.13
CA VAL A 29 10.22 -5.45 -0.70
C VAL A 29 9.12 -4.61 -0.07
N GLU A 30 8.96 -3.35 -0.48
CA GLU A 30 7.86 -2.49 -0.03
C GLU A 30 6.49 -3.13 -0.27
N PHE A 31 6.29 -3.67 -1.47
CA PHE A 31 5.06 -4.36 -1.82
C PHE A 31 4.82 -5.56 -0.90
N LEU A 32 5.85 -6.40 -0.72
CA LEU A 32 5.76 -7.60 0.13
C LEU A 32 5.46 -7.23 1.60
N ILE A 33 6.10 -6.20 2.14
CA ILE A 33 5.86 -5.73 3.51
C ILE A 33 4.44 -5.16 3.64
N LYS A 34 3.95 -4.39 2.66
CA LYS A 34 2.56 -3.85 2.69
C LYS A 34 1.52 -4.95 2.73
N VAL A 35 1.78 -6.09 2.07
CA VAL A 35 0.83 -7.22 2.00
C VAL A 35 0.98 -8.17 3.19
N GLY A 36 2.21 -8.45 3.62
CA GLY A 36 2.51 -9.50 4.59
C GLY A 36 2.73 -9.05 6.03
N CYS A 37 3.07 -7.79 6.27
CA CYS A 37 3.39 -7.29 7.61
C CYS A 37 2.40 -6.19 8.06
N PRO A 38 1.72 -6.36 9.21
CA PRO A 38 0.84 -5.32 9.74
C PRO A 38 1.62 -4.03 10.04
N GLU A 39 1.00 -2.90 9.73
CA GLU A 39 1.58 -1.58 10.03
C GLU A 39 1.66 -1.33 11.53
N GLN A 40 0.63 -1.75 12.26
CA GLN A 40 0.52 -1.57 13.71
C GLN A 40 0.10 -2.88 14.38
N VAL A 41 0.81 -3.22 15.44
CA VAL A 41 0.51 -4.34 16.32
C VAL A 41 0.39 -3.87 17.76
N CYS A 42 -0.37 -4.60 18.57
CA CYS A 42 -0.43 -4.38 20.01
C CYS A 42 0.93 -4.69 20.64
N ARG A 43 1.50 -3.76 21.41
CA ARG A 43 2.79 -3.96 22.09
C ARG A 43 2.78 -5.09 23.13
N MET A 44 1.61 -5.43 23.68
CA MET A 44 1.49 -6.46 24.71
C MET A 44 1.31 -7.87 24.15
N CYS A 45 0.55 -8.04 23.06
CA CYS A 45 0.19 -9.38 22.56
C CYS A 45 0.56 -9.62 21.08
N GLY A 46 1.07 -8.62 20.38
CA GLY A 46 1.47 -8.72 18.97
C GLY A 46 0.31 -8.80 17.97
N LYS A 47 -0.96 -8.79 18.41
CA LYS A 47 -2.11 -8.84 17.49
C LYS A 47 -2.16 -7.58 16.59
N PRO A 48 -2.43 -7.74 15.28
CA PRO A 48 -2.48 -6.63 14.34
C PRO A 48 -3.71 -5.75 14.55
N TYR A 49 -3.56 -4.44 14.39
CA TYR A 49 -4.69 -3.51 14.37
C TYR A 49 -5.35 -3.56 12.99
N LYS A 50 -6.69 -3.39 12.97
CA LYS A 50 -7.46 -3.38 11.73
C LYS A 50 -7.69 -1.95 11.28
N LYS A 51 -7.47 -1.67 9.99
CA LYS A 51 -7.85 -0.40 9.37
C LYS A 51 -9.36 -0.32 9.28
N GLU A 52 -9.93 0.76 9.79
CA GLU A 52 -11.33 1.11 9.59
C GLU A 52 -11.43 2.23 8.56
N TYR A 53 -12.45 2.12 7.71
CA TYR A 53 -12.70 3.07 6.64
C TYR A 53 -14.12 3.58 6.73
N GLU A 54 -14.31 4.83 6.32
CA GLU A 54 -15.62 5.46 6.24
C GLU A 54 -16.00 5.78 4.80
N LYS A 55 -17.29 5.66 4.51
CA LYS A 55 -17.84 6.02 3.21
C LYS A 55 -18.09 7.51 3.19
N ILE A 56 -17.56 8.20 2.19
CA ILE A 56 -17.77 9.64 1.99
C ILE A 56 -18.39 9.90 0.63
N ASP A 57 -19.05 11.05 0.52
CA ASP A 57 -19.46 11.59 -0.77
C ASP A 57 -18.28 12.36 -1.38
N ILE A 58 -17.77 11.89 -2.52
CA ILE A 58 -16.65 12.53 -3.24
C ILE A 58 -17.13 13.41 -4.39
N SER A 59 -18.43 13.72 -4.47
CA SER A 59 -18.99 14.53 -5.54
C SER A 59 -18.34 15.90 -5.69
N ASN A 60 -17.77 16.45 -4.62
CA ASN A 60 -17.09 17.75 -4.65
C ASN A 60 -15.56 17.65 -4.81
N LEU A 61 -15.00 16.45 -4.83
CA LEU A 61 -13.53 16.21 -4.89
C LEU A 61 -13.06 15.75 -6.27
N VAL A 62 -13.98 15.48 -7.19
CA VAL A 62 -13.71 14.90 -8.50
C VAL A 62 -14.17 15.86 -9.59
N ASP A 63 -13.33 16.13 -10.59
CA ASP A 63 -13.77 16.83 -11.80
C ASP A 63 -14.57 15.87 -12.69
N TRP A 64 -15.90 15.96 -12.59
CA TRP A 64 -16.84 15.12 -13.32
C TRP A 64 -16.76 15.26 -14.84
N ARG A 65 -16.20 16.37 -15.35
CA ARG A 65 -16.00 16.59 -16.78
C ARG A 65 -15.01 15.58 -17.37
N TYR A 66 -14.04 15.11 -16.58
CA TYR A 66 -13.13 14.04 -17.00
C TYR A 66 -13.86 12.75 -17.37
N TYR A 67 -14.98 12.45 -16.70
CA TYR A 67 -15.81 11.27 -16.96
C TYR A 67 -16.94 11.54 -17.98
N GLY A 68 -16.94 12.73 -18.60
CA GLY A 68 -17.95 13.17 -19.56
C GLY A 68 -19.32 13.47 -18.94
N ALA A 69 -19.35 13.82 -17.65
CA ALA A 69 -20.52 14.36 -16.97
C ALA A 69 -20.42 15.90 -16.84
N ASN A 70 -21.53 16.56 -16.51
CA ASN A 70 -21.50 18.00 -16.21
C ASN A 70 -20.83 18.28 -14.85
N GLU A 71 -20.68 19.55 -14.47
CA GLU A 71 -20.06 19.97 -13.20
C GLU A 71 -20.79 19.41 -11.96
N LYS A 72 -22.06 19.04 -12.10
CA LYS A 72 -22.90 18.42 -11.05
C LYS A 72 -22.84 16.88 -11.07
N GLY A 73 -22.01 16.29 -11.93
CA GLY A 73 -21.86 14.85 -12.09
C GLY A 73 -23.06 14.16 -12.77
N GLU A 74 -23.84 14.88 -13.57
CA GLU A 74 -24.97 14.36 -14.33
C GLU A 74 -24.56 14.06 -15.77
N TYR A 75 -25.08 12.96 -16.34
CA TYR A 75 -24.78 12.53 -17.71
C TYR A 75 -26.04 12.56 -18.58
N HIS A 76 -26.01 13.38 -19.63
CA HIS A 76 -27.11 13.57 -20.58
C HIS A 76 -26.79 13.05 -21.99
N GLY A 77 -25.65 12.38 -22.20
CA GLY A 77 -25.28 11.86 -23.52
C GLY A 77 -26.18 10.70 -23.97
N GLN A 78 -26.57 10.70 -25.23
CA GLN A 78 -27.29 9.59 -25.88
C GLN A 78 -26.30 8.75 -26.69
N ALA A 79 -26.35 7.43 -26.51
CA ALA A 79 -25.58 6.51 -27.33
C ALA A 79 -26.16 6.45 -28.75
N ILE A 80 -25.31 6.55 -29.77
CA ILE A 80 -25.69 6.57 -31.20
C ILE A 80 -25.98 5.16 -31.74
N LYS A 81 -25.62 4.10 -30.99
CA LYS A 81 -25.82 2.70 -31.42
C LYS A 81 -27.10 2.12 -30.82
N ASP A 82 -27.99 1.67 -31.69
CA ASP A 82 -29.18 0.90 -31.33
C ASP A 82 -28.74 -0.48 -30.80
N CYS A 83 -28.75 -0.63 -29.47
CA CYS A 83 -28.39 -1.87 -28.79
C CYS A 83 -29.59 -2.82 -28.59
N GLU A 84 -30.79 -2.46 -29.06
CA GLU A 84 -32.02 -3.23 -28.85
C GLU A 84 -31.98 -4.62 -29.50
N SER A 85 -31.29 -4.77 -30.62
CA SER A 85 -31.17 -6.05 -31.35
C SER A 85 -30.22 -7.06 -30.70
N ALA A 86 -29.49 -6.68 -29.64
CA ALA A 86 -28.45 -7.49 -29.03
C ALA A 86 -28.73 -7.90 -27.57
N GLU A 87 -29.96 -7.70 -27.06
CA GLU A 87 -30.32 -7.88 -25.63
C GLU A 87 -29.36 -7.15 -24.66
N ALA A 88 -28.66 -6.12 -25.14
CA ALA A 88 -27.62 -5.43 -24.40
C ALA A 88 -28.20 -4.25 -23.61
N GLN A 89 -27.67 -4.00 -22.40
CA GLN A 89 -28.06 -2.85 -21.58
C GLN A 89 -27.75 -1.53 -22.31
N ASN A 90 -28.66 -0.55 -22.18
CA ASN A 90 -28.48 0.77 -22.77
C ASN A 90 -27.18 1.42 -22.25
N PRO A 91 -26.23 1.80 -23.12
CA PRO A 91 -24.94 2.34 -22.71
C PRO A 91 -25.02 3.63 -21.86
N SER A 92 -26.04 4.46 -22.09
CA SER A 92 -26.25 5.69 -21.33
C SER A 92 -26.73 5.42 -19.90
N ASP A 93 -27.56 4.38 -19.70
CA ASP A 93 -28.00 3.95 -18.36
C ASP A 93 -26.86 3.32 -17.56
N VAL A 94 -26.02 2.50 -18.23
CA VAL A 94 -24.81 1.93 -17.62
C VAL A 94 -23.87 3.04 -17.16
N LYS A 95 -23.63 4.06 -18.01
CA LYS A 95 -22.77 5.19 -17.66
C LYS A 95 -23.32 6.02 -16.51
N ARG A 96 -24.65 6.27 -16.46
CA ARG A 96 -25.30 6.93 -15.32
C ARG A 96 -25.09 6.14 -14.01
N ARG A 97 -25.22 4.82 -14.01
CA ARG A 97 -24.97 3.98 -12.83
C ARG A 97 -23.51 4.01 -12.38
N ILE A 98 -22.56 3.94 -13.31
CA ILE A 98 -21.13 4.02 -13.00
C ILE A 98 -20.83 5.37 -12.33
N LEU A 99 -21.31 6.48 -12.91
CA LEU A 99 -21.12 7.82 -12.34
C LEU A 99 -21.76 7.96 -10.95
N GLN A 100 -22.95 7.40 -10.73
CA GLN A 100 -23.57 7.35 -9.40
C GLN A 100 -22.75 6.51 -8.40
N GLY A 101 -22.15 5.41 -8.85
CA GLY A 101 -21.26 4.58 -8.04
C GLY A 101 -19.98 5.31 -7.66
N LEU A 102 -19.42 6.09 -8.59
CA LEU A 102 -18.21 6.91 -8.38
C LEU A 102 -18.41 8.04 -7.36
N ARG A 103 -19.65 8.43 -7.03
CA ARG A 103 -19.90 9.45 -5.99
C ARG A 103 -19.53 8.98 -4.58
N LYS A 104 -19.40 7.66 -4.37
CA LYS A 104 -19.08 7.07 -3.07
C LYS A 104 -17.60 6.75 -3.01
N GLY A 105 -16.85 7.54 -2.23
CA GLY A 105 -15.47 7.24 -1.88
C GLY A 105 -15.38 6.46 -0.57
N VAL A 106 -14.20 5.90 -0.33
CA VAL A 106 -13.85 5.27 0.94
C VAL A 106 -12.54 5.89 1.40
N VAL A 107 -12.54 6.51 2.58
CA VAL A 107 -11.33 7.11 3.17
C VAL A 107 -10.94 6.36 4.43
N PHE A 108 -9.64 6.32 4.69
CA PHE A 108 -9.11 5.76 5.92
C PHE A 108 -9.57 6.64 7.09
N LYS A 109 -10.15 6.01 8.12
CA LYS A 109 -10.61 6.71 9.31
C LYS A 109 -9.62 6.54 10.45
N GLU A 110 -9.40 5.31 10.89
CA GLU A 110 -8.56 5.02 12.05
C GLU A 110 -8.09 3.55 12.10
N TYR A 111 -7.16 3.27 13.01
CA TYR A 111 -6.77 1.92 13.38
C TYR A 111 -7.55 1.46 14.61
N LYS A 112 -8.22 0.32 14.52
CA LYS A 112 -8.93 -0.29 15.65
C LYS A 112 -8.19 -1.51 16.22
N PRO A 113 -8.15 -1.65 17.55
CA PRO A 113 -7.54 -2.82 18.19
C PRO A 113 -8.35 -4.08 17.86
N THR A 114 -7.65 -5.20 17.68
CA THR A 114 -8.25 -6.55 17.56
C THR A 114 -8.09 -7.35 18.86
N CYS A 115 -7.70 -6.67 19.94
CA CYS A 115 -7.41 -7.24 21.25
C CYS A 115 -7.90 -6.30 22.37
N ASN A 116 -8.05 -6.85 23.58
CA ASN A 116 -8.51 -6.11 24.76
C ASN A 116 -7.37 -5.66 25.69
N CYS A 117 -6.13 -5.65 25.21
CA CYS A 117 -4.95 -5.38 26.05
C CYS A 117 -4.81 -3.92 26.49
N ASN A 118 -5.56 -2.98 25.90
CA ASN A 118 -5.50 -1.55 26.16
C ASN A 118 -4.05 -1.00 26.21
N ALA A 119 -3.23 -1.40 25.25
CA ALA A 119 -1.82 -1.05 25.17
C ALA A 119 -1.55 -0.16 23.95
N SER A 120 -0.43 0.56 23.97
CA SER A 120 0.04 1.31 22.82
C SER A 120 0.39 0.38 21.64
N THR A 121 0.50 0.97 20.45
CA THR A 121 0.90 0.26 19.24
C THR A 121 2.40 0.37 19.00
N GLU A 122 2.91 -0.55 18.20
CA GLU A 122 4.24 -0.49 17.60
C GLU A 122 4.21 -1.10 16.19
N GLY A 123 5.28 -0.94 15.43
CA GLY A 123 5.43 -1.54 14.11
C GLY A 123 5.46 -3.07 14.16
N GLY A 124 4.83 -3.71 13.16
CA GLY A 124 4.97 -5.16 12.94
C GLY A 124 6.42 -5.58 12.70
N ILE A 125 6.68 -6.89 12.80
CA ILE A 125 8.03 -7.46 12.62
C ILE A 125 8.10 -8.18 11.27
N VAL A 126 9.09 -7.83 10.45
CA VAL A 126 9.43 -8.53 9.22
C VAL A 126 10.55 -9.53 9.51
N LEU A 127 10.39 -10.79 9.13
CA LEU A 127 11.44 -11.80 9.21
C LEU A 127 12.03 -12.03 7.82
N ASP A 128 13.36 -11.96 7.72
CA ASP A 128 14.10 -12.35 6.53
C ASP A 128 15.22 -13.35 6.88
N PRO A 129 15.08 -14.64 6.54
CA PRO A 129 16.10 -15.64 6.84
C PRO A 129 17.33 -15.57 5.91
N PHE A 130 17.29 -14.75 4.86
CA PHE A 130 18.36 -14.58 3.86
C PHE A 130 18.59 -13.09 3.60
N LEU A 131 18.96 -12.35 4.64
CA LEU A 131 18.98 -10.89 4.64
C LEU A 131 19.91 -10.29 3.56
N GLY A 132 21.01 -10.98 3.22
CA GLY A 132 22.00 -10.50 2.26
C GLY A 132 22.49 -9.10 2.62
N SER A 133 22.46 -8.18 1.65
CA SER A 133 22.86 -6.77 1.82
C SER A 133 21.90 -5.90 2.65
N GLY A 134 20.82 -6.47 3.18
CA GLY A 134 19.93 -5.76 4.10
C GLY A 134 18.83 -4.92 3.46
N THR A 135 18.47 -5.13 2.18
CA THR A 135 17.34 -4.40 1.56
C THR A 135 16.04 -4.56 2.38
N THR A 136 15.73 -5.78 2.83
CA THR A 136 14.51 -6.03 3.62
C THR A 136 14.50 -5.25 4.93
N ALA A 137 15.62 -5.26 5.66
CA ALA A 137 15.77 -4.50 6.89
C ALA A 137 15.65 -2.98 6.65
N LEU A 138 16.32 -2.47 5.62
CA LEU A 138 16.26 -1.05 5.23
C LEU A 138 14.82 -0.61 4.96
N VAL A 139 14.09 -1.35 4.11
CA VAL A 139 12.72 -1.02 3.74
C VAL A 139 11.78 -1.16 4.95
N ALA A 140 11.95 -2.20 5.78
CA ALA A 140 11.19 -2.33 7.01
C ALA A 140 11.36 -1.09 7.92
N LEU A 141 12.60 -0.63 8.12
CA LEU A 141 12.89 0.57 8.91
C LEU A 141 12.30 1.85 8.29
N LYS A 142 12.47 2.06 6.97
CA LYS A 142 11.86 3.22 6.26
C LYS A 142 10.35 3.27 6.43
N MET A 143 9.74 2.10 6.51
CA MET A 143 8.31 1.96 6.70
C MET A 143 7.91 2.00 8.20
N GLY A 144 8.82 2.15 9.15
CA GLY A 144 8.49 2.13 10.59
C GLY A 144 8.07 0.75 11.12
N ARG A 145 8.54 -0.32 10.45
CA ARG A 145 8.41 -1.71 10.89
C ARG A 145 9.70 -2.12 11.60
N ARG A 146 9.59 -3.10 12.48
CA ARG A 146 10.74 -3.82 13.04
C ARG A 146 11.13 -4.95 12.11
N PHE A 147 12.34 -5.48 12.28
CA PHE A 147 12.80 -6.62 11.49
C PHE A 147 13.66 -7.57 12.31
N ILE A 148 13.73 -8.81 11.85
CA ILE A 148 14.68 -9.84 12.25
C ILE A 148 15.31 -10.33 10.96
N GLY A 149 16.62 -10.14 10.80
CA GLY A 149 17.36 -10.59 9.63
C GLY A 149 18.41 -11.61 10.02
N ILE A 150 18.50 -12.71 9.26
CA ILE A 150 19.50 -13.76 9.44
C ILE A 150 20.36 -13.79 8.17
N GLU A 151 21.67 -13.82 8.37
CA GLU A 151 22.65 -13.94 7.29
C GLU A 151 23.87 -14.70 7.83
N ILE A 152 24.35 -15.68 7.06
CA ILE A 152 25.46 -16.55 7.45
C ILE A 152 26.80 -15.93 7.08
N ASN A 153 26.84 -15.15 5.99
CA ASN A 153 28.05 -14.52 5.52
C ASN A 153 28.31 -13.20 6.26
N ARG A 154 29.39 -13.19 7.03
CA ARG A 154 29.84 -12.03 7.81
C ARG A 154 30.00 -10.76 6.96
N SER A 155 30.50 -10.85 5.73
CA SER A 155 30.67 -9.65 4.89
C SER A 155 29.33 -9.00 4.55
N TYR A 156 28.29 -9.80 4.32
CA TYR A 156 26.94 -9.29 4.10
C TYR A 156 26.32 -8.73 5.39
N CYS A 157 26.58 -9.34 6.55
CA CYS A 157 26.16 -8.77 7.83
C CYS A 157 26.75 -7.36 8.06
N GLU A 158 28.06 -7.18 7.88
CA GLU A 158 28.75 -5.89 8.08
C GLU A 158 28.21 -4.79 7.18
N MET A 159 27.81 -5.17 5.98
CA MET A 159 27.32 -4.32 4.91
C MET A 159 25.85 -3.96 5.09
N ALA A 160 25.01 -4.93 5.45
CA ALA A 160 23.64 -4.70 5.90
C ALA A 160 23.62 -3.73 7.09
N LEU A 161 24.51 -3.94 8.09
CA LEU A 161 24.64 -3.06 9.25
C LEU A 161 25.00 -1.62 8.85
N LYS A 162 26.03 -1.43 8.02
CA LYS A 162 26.39 -0.09 7.49
C LYS A 162 25.23 0.57 6.76
N ARG A 163 24.46 -0.22 5.99
CA ARG A 163 23.32 0.27 5.20
C ARG A 163 22.15 0.74 6.06
N ILE A 164 21.86 0.05 7.17
CA ILE A 164 20.72 0.36 8.04
C ILE A 164 21.08 1.30 9.20
N GLU A 165 22.35 1.45 9.55
CA GLU A 165 22.81 2.29 10.67
C GLU A 165 22.19 3.71 10.68
N PRO A 166 22.10 4.43 9.54
CA PRO A 166 21.47 5.75 9.52
C PRO A 166 20.00 5.75 9.94
N TYR A 167 19.29 4.64 9.71
CA TYR A 167 17.86 4.48 9.97
C TYR A 167 17.57 3.96 11.38
N LEU A 168 18.53 3.29 12.02
CA LEU A 168 18.42 2.85 13.42
C LEU A 168 18.49 4.02 14.41
N LYS A 169 19.22 5.08 14.06
CA LYS A 169 19.45 6.26 14.93
C LYS A 169 18.43 7.37 14.72
N GLN A 170 17.53 7.22 13.76
CA GLN A 170 16.58 8.26 13.38
C GLN A 170 15.41 8.28 14.37
N ALA A 171 15.52 9.09 15.40
CA ALA A 171 14.41 9.44 16.28
C ALA A 171 13.33 10.18 15.46
N THR A 172 12.07 9.78 15.61
CA THR A 172 10.93 10.48 14.98
C THR A 172 10.84 11.90 15.54
N LEU A 173 10.45 12.88 14.74
CA LEU A 173 10.25 14.26 15.23
C LEU A 173 9.33 14.33 16.46
N GLU A 174 8.36 13.42 16.55
CA GLU A 174 7.48 13.23 17.71
C GLU A 174 8.23 12.95 19.03
N SER A 175 9.38 12.29 18.97
CA SER A 175 10.20 12.05 20.16
C SER A 175 10.98 13.28 20.65
N PHE A 176 11.09 14.32 19.81
CA PHE A 176 11.70 15.61 20.15
C PHE A 176 10.66 16.68 20.55
N VAL A 177 9.39 16.51 20.17
CA VAL A 177 8.32 17.43 20.53
C VAL A 177 7.57 16.90 21.76
N ARG A 178 8.15 17.10 22.94
CA ARG A 178 7.38 17.06 24.20
C ARG A 178 6.71 18.43 24.38
N TRP A 179 5.38 18.47 24.28
CA TRP A 179 4.57 19.60 24.76
C TRP A 179 4.48 19.59 26.27
#